data_AF-A0A933SB06-F1
#
_entry.id   AF-A0A933SB06-F1
#
_cell.length_a   1.000
_cell.length_b   1.000
_cell.length_c   1.000
_cell.angle_alpha   90.00
_cell.angle_beta   90.00
_cell.angle_gamma   90.00
#
_symmetry.space_group_name_H-M   'P 1'
#
loop_
_entity.id
_entity.type
_entity.pdbx_description
1 polymer ?
#
loop_
_entity_poly.entity_id
_entity_poly.type
_entity_poly.pdbx_seq_one_letter_code
_entity_poly.pdbx_strand_id
1 'polypeptide(L)'
;MPESPQQAPPAARRRKDGLVILHTGAGKGKTTAALGLALRAVGHGMRVCMVQFIKGKWQCGEHHAAPLLGELFEIHPMGDGFTWDTRDREADMRRVRAGWQLAMDKVAAGGCRMLILDELLYVLSYDYFPLQEVLDFIARKPADLHLVLTGRNPPQALIDAADLVTEMVAVKHPYQQGIKAQKGIEF
;
A
#
# COMPACT_ATOMS: atom_id res chain seq x y z
N MET A 1 8.16 24.65 -28.65
CA MET A 1 7.56 23.30 -28.63
C MET A 1 6.06 23.48 -28.75
N PRO A 2 5.36 22.81 -29.67
CA PRO A 2 3.91 22.97 -29.76
C PRO A 2 3.27 22.32 -28.52
N GLU A 3 2.41 23.08 -27.83
CA GLU A 3 1.63 22.59 -26.70
C GLU A 3 0.68 21.48 -27.18
N SER A 4 0.77 20.32 -26.54
CA SER A 4 -0.15 19.21 -26.76
C SER A 4 -1.59 19.66 -26.47
N PRO A 5 -2.59 19.27 -27.28
CA PRO A 5 -3.98 19.65 -27.03
C PRO A 5 -4.42 19.16 -25.66
N GLN A 6 -4.78 20.07 -24.76
CA GLN A 6 -5.42 19.72 -23.49
C GLN A 6 -6.79 19.12 -23.80
N GLN A 7 -6.88 17.79 -23.66
CA GLN A 7 -8.15 17.08 -23.70
C GLN A 7 -9.04 17.59 -22.56
N ALA A 8 -10.29 17.90 -22.88
CA ALA A 8 -11.29 18.25 -21.86
C ALA A 8 -11.39 17.11 -20.84
N PRO A 9 -11.42 17.40 -19.52
CA PRO A 9 -11.47 16.35 -18.52
C PRO A 9 -12.74 15.50 -18.70
N PRO A 10 -12.64 14.16 -18.55
CA PRO A 10 -13.79 13.27 -18.62
C PRO A 10 -14.84 13.66 -17.57
N ALA A 11 -16.09 13.19 -17.77
CA ALA A 11 -17.22 13.46 -16.89
C ALA A 11 -16.83 13.28 -15.40
N ALA A 12 -17.08 14.31 -14.59
CA ALA A 12 -16.58 14.37 -13.22
C ALA A 12 -17.15 13.23 -12.36
N ARG A 13 -16.26 12.37 -11.83
CA ARG A 13 -16.61 11.43 -10.75
C ARG A 13 -17.23 12.19 -9.57
N ARG A 14 -18.15 11.54 -8.85
CA ARG A 14 -18.80 12.21 -7.72
C ARG A 14 -17.76 12.50 -6.64
N ARG A 15 -17.94 13.63 -5.95
CA ARG A 15 -17.05 14.12 -4.86
C ARG A 15 -16.81 13.13 -3.70
N LYS A 16 -17.48 11.96 -3.69
CA LYS A 16 -17.42 10.92 -2.66
C LYS A 16 -16.75 9.61 -3.13
N ASP A 17 -16.22 9.57 -4.35
CA ASP A 17 -15.61 8.36 -4.88
C ASP A 17 -14.21 8.17 -4.27
N GLY A 18 -14.03 7.09 -3.53
CA GLY A 18 -12.77 6.66 -2.95
C GLY A 18 -11.77 6.30 -4.05
N LEU A 19 -10.53 6.73 -3.86
CA LEU A 19 -9.47 6.66 -4.87
C LEU A 19 -8.64 5.37 -4.76
N VAL A 20 -8.09 4.93 -5.89
CA VAL A 20 -7.01 3.93 -5.97
C VAL A 20 -5.68 4.64 -6.15
N ILE A 21 -4.77 4.45 -5.20
CA ILE A 21 -3.51 5.18 -5.10
C ILE A 21 -2.35 4.19 -5.13
N LEU A 22 -1.40 4.39 -6.04
CA LEU A 22 -0.13 3.65 -6.09
C LEU A 22 1.03 4.52 -5.64
N HIS A 23 1.80 4.03 -4.69
CA HIS A 23 3.11 4.59 -4.33
C HIS A 23 4.20 3.59 -4.71
N THR A 24 4.93 3.90 -5.78
CA THR A 24 5.93 3.02 -6.37
C THR A 24 7.32 3.67 -6.51
N GLY A 25 8.23 3.03 -7.25
CA GLY A 25 9.58 3.50 -7.52
C GLY A 25 10.65 2.92 -6.59
N ALA A 26 11.90 3.01 -7.05
CA ALA A 26 13.06 2.50 -6.32
C ALA A 26 13.40 3.31 -5.06
N GLY A 27 12.99 4.57 -5.01
CA GLY A 27 13.27 5.52 -3.93
C GLY A 27 12.60 5.17 -2.60
N LYS A 28 13.17 5.72 -1.53
CA LYS A 28 12.57 5.71 -0.19
C LYS A 28 11.35 6.63 -0.18
N GLY A 29 10.30 6.20 0.51
CA GLY A 29 9.17 7.07 0.85
C GLY A 29 7.78 6.43 0.72
N LYS A 30 7.66 5.25 0.08
CA LYS A 30 6.37 4.70 -0.36
C LYS A 30 5.46 4.40 0.84
N THR A 31 5.94 3.56 1.75
CA THR A 31 5.25 3.22 3.00
C THR A 31 5.04 4.45 3.87
N THR A 32 6.01 5.36 3.98
CA THR A 32 5.86 6.57 4.79
C THR A 32 4.82 7.55 4.21
N ALA A 33 4.69 7.63 2.88
CA ALA A 33 3.64 8.41 2.23
C ALA A 33 2.25 7.79 2.49
N ALA A 34 2.13 6.47 2.41
CA ALA A 34 0.90 5.76 2.77
C ALA A 34 0.53 5.97 4.26
N LEU A 35 1.50 5.92 5.18
CA LEU A 35 1.31 6.26 6.59
C LEU A 35 0.92 7.74 6.79
N GLY A 36 1.45 8.65 5.98
CA GLY A 36 1.03 10.06 5.98
C GLY A 36 -0.43 10.23 5.55
N LEU A 37 -0.90 9.46 4.58
CA LEU A 37 -2.32 9.39 4.20
C LEU A 37 -3.17 8.80 5.33
N ALA A 38 -2.70 7.74 5.99
CA ALA A 38 -3.37 7.14 7.16
C ALA A 38 -3.55 8.18 8.26
N LEU A 39 -2.48 8.89 8.63
CA LEU A 39 -2.52 9.93 9.65
C LEU A 39 -3.52 11.03 9.31
N ARG A 40 -3.55 11.48 8.04
CA ARG A 40 -4.52 12.46 7.57
C ARG A 40 -5.95 11.94 7.69
N ALA A 41 -6.22 10.71 7.26
CA ALA A 41 -7.55 10.10 7.33
C ALA A 41 -8.02 9.94 8.78
N VAL A 42 -7.16 9.42 9.66
CA VAL A 42 -7.42 9.30 11.11
C VAL A 42 -7.72 10.66 11.73
N GLY A 43 -6.96 11.71 11.37
CA GLY A 43 -7.22 13.08 11.82
C GLY A 43 -8.59 13.64 11.41
N HIS A 44 -9.24 13.04 10.40
CA HIS A 44 -10.62 13.31 10.00
C HIS A 44 -11.64 12.30 10.54
N GLY A 45 -11.28 11.47 11.52
CA GLY A 45 -12.16 10.48 12.13
C GLY A 45 -12.44 9.26 11.25
N MET A 46 -11.65 9.04 10.19
CA MET A 46 -11.80 7.89 9.30
C MET A 46 -11.08 6.68 9.88
N ARG A 47 -11.72 5.50 9.82
CA ARG A 47 -11.05 4.25 10.17
C ARG A 47 -10.14 3.81 9.02
N VAL A 48 -8.92 3.45 9.35
CA VAL A 48 -7.87 3.03 8.43
C VAL A 48 -7.38 1.64 8.82
N CYS A 49 -7.25 0.76 7.84
CA CYS A 49 -6.63 -0.55 8.02
C CYS A 49 -5.40 -0.63 7.11
N MET A 50 -4.27 -1.05 7.67
CA MET A 50 -3.05 -1.32 6.93
C MET A 50 -2.65 -2.78 7.09
N VAL A 51 -2.41 -3.46 5.97
CA VAL A 51 -1.88 -4.82 5.92
C VAL A 51 -0.51 -4.77 5.26
N GLN A 52 0.50 -5.32 5.91
CA GLN A 52 1.89 -5.31 5.43
C GLN A 52 2.30 -6.72 5.00
N PHE A 53 2.64 -6.90 3.72
CA PHE A 53 2.88 -8.22 3.16
C PHE A 53 4.35 -8.70 3.28
N ILE A 54 5.31 -7.79 3.46
CA ILE A 54 6.72 -8.14 3.66
C ILE A 54 7.13 -8.07 5.13
N LYS A 55 6.67 -7.05 5.87
CA LYS A 55 7.11 -6.83 7.25
C LYS A 55 6.55 -7.91 8.18
N GLY A 56 7.44 -8.45 9.02
CA GLY A 56 7.12 -9.50 9.99
C GLY A 56 7.52 -9.14 11.42
N LYS A 57 8.32 -9.99 12.07
CA LYS A 57 8.67 -9.91 13.49
C LYS A 57 9.42 -8.64 13.92
N TRP A 58 9.96 -7.86 12.98
CA TRP A 58 10.67 -6.64 13.33
C TRP A 58 9.68 -5.50 13.54
N GLN A 59 9.59 -5.03 14.78
CA GLN A 59 8.70 -3.91 15.13
C GLN A 59 9.28 -2.61 14.58
N CYS A 60 8.49 -1.96 13.72
CA CYS A 60 8.80 -0.62 13.20
C CYS A 60 8.06 0.43 14.02
N GLY A 61 8.51 1.69 13.96
CA GLY A 61 7.92 2.82 14.66
C GLY A 61 6.40 2.95 14.45
N GLU A 62 5.88 2.64 13.26
CA GLU A 62 4.44 2.69 12.99
C GLU A 62 3.63 1.68 13.81
N HIS A 63 4.20 0.52 14.17
CA HIS A 63 3.52 -0.47 15.02
C HIS A 63 3.34 0.03 16.44
N HIS A 64 4.28 0.83 16.93
CA HIS A 64 4.19 1.49 18.23
C HIS A 64 3.28 2.72 18.20
N ALA A 65 3.20 3.40 17.05
CA ALA A 65 2.35 4.58 16.87
C ALA A 65 0.87 4.24 16.69
N ALA A 66 0.54 3.12 16.02
CA ALA A 66 -0.85 2.77 15.73
C ALA A 66 -1.75 2.66 16.98
N PRO A 67 -1.33 2.00 18.09
CA PRO A 67 -2.13 1.98 19.32
C PRO A 67 -2.40 3.37 19.92
N LEU A 68 -1.53 4.36 19.66
CA LEU A 68 -1.73 5.74 20.12
C LEU A 68 -2.85 6.46 19.35
N LEU A 69 -3.21 5.95 18.17
CA LEU A 69 -4.30 6.45 17.33
C LEU A 69 -5.64 5.72 17.62
N GLY A 70 -5.66 4.83 18.61
CA GLY A 70 -6.85 4.12 19.07
C GLY A 70 -7.47 3.22 17.99
N GLU A 71 -8.78 3.02 18.07
CA GLU A 71 -9.54 2.14 17.16
C GLU A 71 -9.65 2.67 15.73
N LEU A 72 -9.17 3.89 15.46
CA LEU A 72 -9.22 4.47 14.12
C LEU A 72 -8.10 3.96 13.22
N PHE A 73 -7.03 3.39 13.76
CA PHE A 73 -5.93 2.87 12.94
C PHE A 73 -5.43 1.52 13.42
N GLU A 74 -5.50 0.54 12.52
CA GLU A 74 -4.94 -0.78 12.75
C GLU A 74 -3.86 -1.11 11.72
N ILE A 75 -2.76 -1.71 12.18
CA ILE A 75 -1.70 -2.26 11.33
C ILE A 75 -1.56 -3.75 11.59
N HIS A 76 -1.56 -4.53 10.51
CA HIS A 76 -1.44 -5.98 10.52
C HIS A 76 -0.18 -6.41 9.74
N PRO A 77 0.95 -6.66 10.43
CA PRO A 77 2.14 -7.22 9.80
C PRO A 77 1.95 -8.72 9.53
N MET A 78 1.89 -9.10 8.26
CA MET A 78 1.57 -10.47 7.80
C MET A 78 2.75 -11.20 7.17
N GLY A 79 3.88 -10.52 6.96
CA GLY A 79 5.10 -11.10 6.40
C GLY A 79 6.06 -11.65 7.46
N ASP A 80 7.25 -12.09 7.03
CA ASP A 80 8.33 -12.59 7.90
C ASP A 80 9.63 -11.77 7.77
N GLY A 81 9.60 -10.66 7.03
CA GLY A 81 10.77 -9.86 6.65
C GLY A 81 11.23 -10.11 5.22
N PHE A 82 12.33 -9.46 4.82
CA PHE A 82 12.90 -9.46 3.46
C PHE A 82 13.53 -10.79 3.00
N THR A 83 13.17 -11.91 3.61
CA THR A 83 13.66 -13.23 3.23
C THR A 83 12.57 -13.96 2.46
N TRP A 84 12.40 -13.61 1.17
CA TRP A 84 11.87 -14.57 0.18
C TRP A 84 12.92 -15.66 -0.15
N ASP A 85 13.99 -15.73 0.66
CA ASP A 85 14.97 -16.82 0.80
C ASP A 85 14.43 -17.95 1.71
N THR A 86 13.11 -18.00 1.87
CA THR A 86 12.37 -19.12 2.44
C THR A 86 12.45 -20.27 1.46
N ARG A 87 12.97 -21.40 1.93
CA ARG A 87 12.94 -22.69 1.19
C ARG A 87 11.52 -23.22 0.93
N ASP A 88 10.48 -22.46 1.29
CA ASP A 88 9.05 -22.83 1.24
C ASP A 88 8.20 -21.68 0.67
N ARG A 89 8.13 -21.62 -0.66
CA ARG A 89 7.28 -20.68 -1.41
C ARG A 89 5.79 -20.83 -1.06
N GLU A 90 5.34 -22.05 -0.77
CA GLU A 90 3.93 -22.29 -0.46
C GLU A 90 3.52 -21.66 0.88
N ALA A 91 4.39 -21.71 1.89
CA ALA A 91 4.16 -21.04 3.17
C ALA A 91 3.96 -19.54 3.01
N ASP A 92 4.77 -18.90 2.18
CA ASP A 92 4.63 -17.48 1.92
C ASP A 92 3.36 -17.15 1.13
N MET A 93 3.00 -17.97 0.13
CA MET A 93 1.72 -17.83 -0.57
C MET A 93 0.54 -17.97 0.41
N ARG A 94 0.60 -18.89 1.38
CA ARG A 94 -0.44 -19.02 2.42
C ARG A 94 -0.54 -17.76 3.29
N ARG A 95 0.58 -17.15 3.67
CA ARG A 95 0.59 -15.89 4.47
C ARG A 95 0.05 -14.71 3.69
N VAL A 96 0.47 -14.58 2.44
CA VAL A 96 -0.06 -13.58 1.51
C VAL A 96 -1.58 -13.73 1.37
N ARG A 97 -2.07 -14.96 1.20
CA ARG A 97 -3.51 -15.26 1.16
C ARG A 97 -4.21 -14.87 2.46
N ALA A 98 -3.62 -15.15 3.61
CA ALA A 98 -4.16 -14.76 4.91
C ALA A 98 -4.22 -13.23 5.08
N GLY A 99 -3.18 -12.50 4.67
CA GLY A 99 -3.17 -11.03 4.70
C GLY A 99 -4.20 -10.43 3.76
N TRP A 100 -4.34 -10.98 2.56
CA TRP A 100 -5.39 -10.58 1.62
C TRP A 100 -6.78 -10.83 2.20
N GLN A 101 -7.04 -12.02 2.76
CA GLN A 101 -8.33 -12.33 3.37
C GLN A 101 -8.66 -11.38 4.53
N LEU A 102 -7.69 -11.10 5.41
CA LEU A 102 -7.86 -10.14 6.50
C LEU A 102 -8.22 -8.75 5.98
N ALA A 103 -7.57 -8.28 4.91
CA ALA A 103 -7.91 -7.00 4.28
C ALA A 103 -9.36 -7.00 3.76
N MET A 104 -9.78 -8.09 3.10
CA MET A 104 -11.15 -8.22 2.58
C MET A 104 -12.18 -8.26 3.72
N ASP A 105 -11.90 -8.99 4.80
CA ASP A 105 -12.77 -9.09 5.97
C ASP A 105 -12.93 -7.73 6.66
N LYS A 106 -11.84 -6.95 6.78
CA LYS A 106 -11.87 -5.60 7.33
C LYS A 106 -12.69 -4.61 6.50
N VAL A 107 -12.69 -4.78 5.18
CA VAL A 107 -13.56 -4.01 4.29
C VAL A 107 -15.01 -4.47 4.40
N ALA A 108 -15.26 -5.78 4.42
CA ALA A 108 -16.59 -6.36 4.50
C ALA A 108 -17.31 -6.08 5.82
N ALA A 109 -16.56 -6.01 6.94
CA ALA A 109 -17.09 -5.60 8.25
C ALA A 109 -17.62 -4.16 8.28
N GLY A 110 -17.29 -3.35 7.27
CA GLY A 110 -17.74 -1.97 7.13
C GLY A 110 -16.96 -0.99 8.00
N GLY A 111 -17.20 0.30 7.77
CA GLY A 111 -16.57 1.39 8.52
C GLY A 111 -15.12 1.69 8.14
N CYS A 112 -14.39 0.76 7.52
CA CYS A 112 -13.07 1.02 6.93
C CYS A 112 -13.20 2.01 5.75
N ARG A 113 -12.50 3.13 5.84
CA ARG A 113 -12.54 4.22 4.85
C ARG A 113 -11.26 4.35 4.04
N MET A 114 -10.18 3.77 4.54
CA MET A 114 -8.92 3.65 3.82
C MET A 114 -8.30 2.28 4.12
N LEU A 115 -8.02 1.53 3.05
CA LEU A 115 -7.28 0.29 3.10
C LEU A 115 -5.89 0.51 2.48
N ILE A 116 -4.84 0.20 3.23
CA ILE A 116 -3.45 0.27 2.79
C ILE A 116 -2.92 -1.16 2.66
N LEU A 117 -2.53 -1.55 1.46
CA LEU A 117 -1.88 -2.81 1.15
C LEU A 117 -0.39 -2.54 0.90
N ASP A 118 0.36 -2.53 1.99
CA ASP A 118 1.77 -2.16 2.01
C ASP A 118 2.64 -3.32 1.50
N GLU A 119 3.48 -3.01 0.52
CA GLU A 119 4.37 -3.92 -0.18
C GLU A 119 3.66 -5.02 -1.01
N LEU A 120 2.37 -4.85 -1.32
CA LEU A 120 1.64 -5.76 -2.20
C LEU A 120 2.25 -5.81 -3.60
N LEU A 121 2.82 -4.72 -4.11
CA LEU A 121 3.40 -4.72 -5.46
C LEU A 121 4.56 -5.71 -5.59
N TYR A 122 5.32 -5.95 -4.50
CA TYR A 122 6.34 -7.00 -4.52
C TYR A 122 5.73 -8.40 -4.62
N VAL A 123 4.69 -8.67 -3.84
CA VAL A 123 3.94 -9.93 -3.88
C VAL A 123 3.47 -10.25 -5.30
N LEU A 124 2.96 -9.23 -6.00
CA LEU A 124 2.54 -9.34 -7.40
C LEU A 124 3.74 -9.55 -8.33
N SER A 125 4.82 -8.78 -8.15
CA SER A 125 6.02 -8.89 -9.01
C SER A 125 6.74 -10.24 -8.92
N TYR A 126 6.53 -10.98 -7.84
CA TYR A 126 7.12 -12.29 -7.60
C TYR A 126 6.11 -13.46 -7.79
N ASP A 127 4.93 -13.17 -8.33
CA ASP A 127 3.86 -14.14 -8.60
C ASP A 127 3.38 -14.93 -7.36
N TYR A 128 3.41 -14.33 -6.18
CA TYR A 128 2.88 -14.94 -4.94
C TYR A 128 1.37 -14.74 -4.79
N PHE A 129 0.78 -13.82 -5.57
CA PHE A 129 -0.65 -13.54 -5.58
C PHE A 129 -1.11 -13.15 -6.99
N PRO A 130 -2.29 -13.61 -7.45
CA PRO A 130 -2.75 -13.30 -8.79
C PRO A 130 -3.19 -11.84 -8.90
N LEU A 131 -2.65 -11.13 -9.90
CA LEU A 131 -3.01 -9.75 -10.23
C LEU A 131 -4.52 -9.58 -10.46
N GLN A 132 -5.18 -10.56 -11.09
CA GLN A 132 -6.59 -10.45 -11.43
C GLN A 132 -7.47 -10.26 -10.19
N GLU A 133 -7.16 -10.91 -9.06
CA GLU A 133 -7.93 -10.73 -7.82
C GLU A 133 -7.84 -9.30 -7.28
N VAL A 134 -6.71 -8.62 -7.50
CA VAL A 134 -6.53 -7.20 -7.13
C VAL A 134 -7.34 -6.30 -8.04
N LEU A 135 -7.32 -6.55 -9.36
CA LEU A 135 -8.10 -5.79 -10.34
C LEU A 135 -9.61 -5.96 -10.12
N ASP A 136 -10.06 -7.19 -9.85
CA ASP A 136 -11.45 -7.49 -9.54
C ASP A 136 -11.89 -6.78 -8.25
N PHE A 137 -11.02 -6.73 -7.24
CA PHE A 137 -11.28 -5.96 -6.02
C PHE A 137 -11.38 -4.46 -6.31
N ILE A 138 -10.46 -3.89 -7.10
CA ILE A 138 -10.52 -2.47 -7.49
C ILE A 138 -11.85 -2.14 -8.18
N ALA A 139 -12.33 -3.00 -9.07
CA ALA A 139 -13.59 -2.80 -9.79
C ALA A 139 -14.83 -2.85 -8.89
N ARG A 140 -14.80 -3.64 -7.81
CA ARG A 140 -15.96 -3.88 -6.92
C ARG A 140 -15.87 -3.24 -5.54
N LYS A 141 -14.74 -2.59 -5.20
CA LYS A 141 -14.52 -2.00 -3.88
C LYS A 141 -15.67 -1.05 -3.51
N PRO A 142 -15.98 -0.87 -2.22
CA PRO A 142 -16.94 0.14 -1.80
C PRO A 142 -16.63 1.51 -2.41
N ALA A 143 -17.67 2.20 -2.88
CA ALA A 143 -17.53 3.44 -3.64
C ALA A 143 -16.75 4.52 -2.87
N ASP A 144 -16.71 4.43 -1.55
CA ASP A 144 -16.24 5.44 -0.63
C ASP A 144 -14.94 5.00 0.11
N LEU A 145 -14.42 3.82 -0.24
CA LEU A 145 -13.14 3.28 0.25
C LEU A 145 -11.97 3.83 -0.58
N HIS A 146 -11.01 4.47 0.08
CA HIS A 146 -9.68 4.71 -0.51
C HIS A 146 -8.84 3.44 -0.43
N LEU A 147 -8.19 3.07 -1.53
CA LEU A 147 -7.26 1.96 -1.61
C LEU A 147 -5.86 2.50 -1.91
N VAL A 148 -4.89 2.18 -1.06
CA VAL A 148 -3.48 2.56 -1.25
C VAL A 148 -2.66 1.29 -1.40
N LEU A 149 -1.85 1.20 -2.45
CA LEU A 149 -0.96 0.07 -2.71
C LEU A 149 0.48 0.60 -2.78
N THR A 150 1.41 -0.10 -2.13
CA THR A 150 2.83 0.28 -2.13
C THR A 150 3.72 -0.86 -2.62
N GLY A 151 4.92 -0.49 -3.07
CA GLY A 151 6.00 -1.41 -3.42
C GLY A 151 6.63 -1.05 -4.77
N ARG A 152 7.33 -1.98 -5.41
CA ARG A 152 8.05 -1.71 -6.67
C ARG A 152 7.42 -2.43 -7.85
N ASN A 153 7.69 -1.92 -9.05
CA ASN A 153 7.39 -2.57 -10.33
C ASN A 153 5.90 -2.98 -10.50
N PRO A 154 4.95 -2.04 -10.38
CA PRO A 154 3.54 -2.35 -10.57
C PRO A 154 3.28 -2.85 -12.00
N PRO A 155 2.46 -3.89 -12.18
CA PRO A 155 2.00 -4.29 -13.51
C PRO A 155 1.24 -3.14 -14.20
N GLN A 156 1.38 -3.02 -15.53
CA GLN A 156 0.76 -1.92 -16.30
C GLN A 156 -0.76 -1.85 -16.09
N ALA A 157 -1.45 -3.00 -16.08
CA ALA A 157 -2.89 -3.04 -15.83
C ALA A 157 -3.30 -2.43 -14.47
N LEU A 158 -2.42 -2.49 -13.47
CA LEU A 158 -2.66 -1.88 -12.17
C LEU A 158 -2.43 -0.36 -12.20
N ILE A 159 -1.44 0.11 -12.98
CA ILE A 159 -1.22 1.53 -13.26
C ILE A 159 -2.44 2.12 -13.94
N ASP A 160 -2.96 1.44 -14.98
CA ASP A 160 -4.12 1.89 -15.76
C ASP A 160 -5.40 1.93 -14.91
N ALA A 161 -5.52 1.05 -13.92
CA ALA A 161 -6.65 1.00 -13.00
C ALA A 161 -6.57 2.01 -11.84
N ALA A 162 -5.43 2.67 -11.64
CA ALA A 162 -5.21 3.59 -10.52
C ALA A 162 -5.63 5.03 -10.84
N ASP A 163 -6.18 5.73 -9.86
CA ASP A 163 -6.53 7.15 -9.98
C ASP A 163 -5.31 8.06 -9.77
N LEU A 164 -4.35 7.60 -8.97
CA LEU A 164 -3.11 8.32 -8.69
C LEU A 164 -1.95 7.34 -8.65
N VAL A 165 -0.89 7.64 -9.40
CA VAL A 165 0.37 6.89 -9.36
C VAL A 165 1.50 7.87 -9.08
N THR A 166 2.28 7.59 -8.03
CA THR A 166 3.48 8.35 -7.70
C THR A 166 4.68 7.42 -7.75
N GLU A 167 5.63 7.73 -8.62
CA GLU A 167 6.93 7.08 -8.66
C GLU A 167 7.94 7.85 -7.80
N MET A 168 8.47 7.20 -6.79
CA MET A 168 9.56 7.72 -5.97
C MET A 168 10.88 7.35 -6.60
N VAL A 169 11.51 8.31 -7.25
CA VAL A 169 12.83 8.14 -7.89
C VAL A 169 13.94 8.38 -6.86
N ALA A 170 14.87 7.44 -6.76
CA ALA A 170 16.02 7.55 -5.86
C ALA A 170 17.09 8.51 -6.43
N VAL A 171 16.92 9.82 -6.23
CA VAL A 171 17.93 10.82 -6.66
C VAL A 171 19.23 10.67 -5.87
N LYS A 172 19.12 10.42 -4.55
CA LYS A 172 20.25 10.12 -3.65
C LYS A 172 19.73 9.30 -2.47
N HIS A 173 20.54 8.37 -1.96
CA HIS A 173 20.20 7.60 -0.77
C HIS A 173 21.41 7.46 0.18
N PRO A 174 21.26 7.66 1.50
CA PRO A 174 22.37 7.56 2.47
C PRO A 174 23.12 6.24 2.43
N TYR A 175 22.41 5.15 2.12
CA TYR A 175 23.01 3.82 1.91
C TYR A 175 24.14 3.82 0.84
N GLN A 176 24.05 4.66 -0.20
CA GLN A 176 25.10 4.79 -1.21
C GLN A 176 26.41 5.35 -0.64
N GLN A 177 26.34 5.98 0.54
CA GLN A 177 27.49 6.48 1.30
C GLN A 177 27.88 5.52 2.45
N GLY A 178 27.33 4.30 2.49
CA GLY A 178 27.59 3.32 3.55
C GLY A 178 26.84 3.58 4.86
N ILE A 179 25.94 4.58 4.90
CA ILE A 179 25.14 4.86 6.09
C ILE A 179 24.09 3.77 6.24
N LYS A 180 24.13 3.05 7.36
CA LYS A 180 23.19 1.98 7.72
C LYS A 180 21.83 2.56 8.13
N ALA A 181 20.80 1.71 8.12
CA ALA A 181 19.45 2.05 8.58
C ALA A 181 19.45 2.58 10.02
N GLN A 182 18.69 3.64 10.26
CA GLN A 182 18.59 4.33 11.56
C GLN A 182 17.17 4.26 12.12
N LYS A 183 17.08 4.09 13.45
CA LYS A 183 15.82 4.12 14.18
C LYS A 183 15.16 5.50 14.03
N GLY A 184 13.85 5.51 13.75
CA GLY A 184 13.06 6.71 13.48
C GLY A 184 13.17 7.24 12.05
N ILE A 185 14.03 6.65 11.21
CA ILE A 185 14.26 7.08 9.83
C ILE A 185 13.96 5.95 8.84
N GLU A 186 14.49 4.74 9.06
CA GLU A 186 14.21 3.54 8.25
C GLU A 186 13.24 2.56 8.93
N PHE A 187 13.27 2.50 10.27
CA PHE A 187 12.44 1.62 11.09
C PHE A 187 12.13 2.23 12.45
#